data_AF-A0A7Y1ZJK8-F1
#
_entry.id   AF-A0A7Y1ZJK8-F1
#
_cell.length_a   1.000
_cell.length_b   1.000
_cell.length_c   1.000
_cell.angle_alpha   90.00
_cell.angle_beta   90.00
_cell.angle_gamma   90.00
#
_symmetry.space_group_name_H-M   'P 1'
#
loop_
_entity.id
_entity.type
_entity.pdbx_description
1 polymer ?
#
loop_
_entity_poly.entity_id
_entity_poly.type
_entity_poly.pdbx_seq_one_letter_code
_entity_poly.pdbx_strand_id
1 'polypeptide(L)'
;MLRYSVYTIFILCFWAPVPASAAPTHLVEEPPVAFTSPARGVYLVDFGRVAFGNLQLTGAEPLGSTVTVRFGEALSEGRVDRNPPGTVRYKKARVQLLRKRPTVVAPRADRRNTEQDSDDHPPAILTPESWGVVMPFRWVEISGLKSELLPEQVVRRAAYLTAWDDNAAAFESSDDMLNRIWELSRYSIKATSFAGVYVDGDRERIPYEADAYLNQLSHYYTDYDKQMARDTFDHLIKHPTWPTEWASHMVFMAHADWMHTGDTQWLAARYESLKPKLLLDRVGPDGLVTSNKAQRKKGDLVDWPPAERDNYVFTETNTVVNAFFLRGLQLMSELAADLGEEEDAATYTAIRQRAHETFQEKLFSDEKQRYRDGTDTDHTSLHASLFPLAFDLTQEAHHRPLVAWLSSRGMACSVYAAQYFLEALFEHGAANHAVALMTAPGDRSWRHMVASGATITWEAWDHKYKLNQDWNHAWGAAPANLLPRFILGVSPAAPGWMTANISPREAGLSFARGKVPTAKGAILVDWRREGSFTLALE
;
A
#
# COMPACT_ATOMS: atom_id res chain seq x y z
N MET A 1 21.38 62.71 11.88
CA MET A 1 21.55 61.45 12.65
C MET A 1 20.20 61.04 13.21
N LEU A 2 19.43 60.23 12.48
CA LEU A 2 18.28 59.49 13.02
C LEU A 2 18.67 58.02 13.03
N ARG A 3 18.69 57.40 14.20
CA ARG A 3 18.96 55.96 14.37
C ARG A 3 17.63 55.22 14.30
N TYR A 4 17.47 54.38 13.28
CA TYR A 4 16.42 53.36 13.23
C TYR A 4 16.72 52.28 14.25
N SER A 5 15.75 51.97 15.11
CA SER A 5 15.79 50.83 16.02
C SER A 5 15.05 49.68 15.34
N VAL A 6 15.78 48.63 14.97
CA VAL A 6 15.23 47.39 14.40
C VAL A 6 14.78 46.52 15.56
N TYR A 7 13.47 46.31 15.67
CA TYR A 7 12.91 45.29 16.57
C TYR A 7 12.90 43.95 15.83
N THR A 8 13.87 43.10 16.17
CA THR A 8 13.86 41.68 15.77
C THR A 8 12.86 40.94 16.66
N ILE A 9 11.69 40.60 16.11
CA ILE A 9 10.74 39.68 16.75
C ILE A 9 11.25 38.27 16.51
N PHE A 10 11.80 37.63 17.54
CA PHE A 10 12.02 36.19 17.55
C PHE A 10 10.67 35.50 17.77
N ILE A 11 10.06 34.97 16.72
CA ILE A 11 8.99 33.98 16.84
C ILE A 11 9.65 32.66 17.25
N LEU A 12 9.64 32.38 18.55
CA LEU A 12 9.96 31.05 19.08
C LEU A 12 8.79 30.12 18.71
N CYS A 13 8.90 29.44 17.56
CA CYS A 13 8.05 28.30 17.24
C CYS A 13 8.38 27.18 18.24
N PHE A 14 7.56 27.03 19.27
CA PHE A 14 7.60 25.87 20.15
C PHE A 14 7.13 24.64 19.36
N TRP A 15 8.08 23.89 18.81
CA TRP A 15 7.85 22.51 18.38
C TRP A 15 7.58 21.66 19.62
N ALA A 16 6.32 21.46 19.96
CA ALA A 16 5.95 20.36 20.85
C ALA A 16 6.09 19.06 20.05
N PRO A 17 6.96 18.12 20.45
CA PRO A 17 7.01 16.81 19.81
C PRO A 17 5.65 16.13 19.99
N VAL A 18 4.93 15.90 18.90
CA VAL A 18 3.77 15.02 18.92
C VAL A 18 4.30 13.62 19.26
N PRO A 19 3.87 13.01 20.38
CA PRO A 19 4.27 11.65 20.69
C PRO A 19 3.82 10.77 19.53
N ALA A 20 4.73 9.99 18.96
CA ALA A 20 4.34 8.94 18.03
C ALA A 20 3.57 7.91 18.85
N SER A 21 2.24 8.03 18.84
CA SER A 21 1.38 6.92 19.22
C SER A 21 1.29 6.00 18.01
N ALA A 22 1.24 4.70 18.23
CA ALA A 22 0.75 3.78 17.21
C ALA A 22 -0.76 3.60 17.40
N ALA A 23 -1.48 3.31 16.33
CA ALA A 23 -2.92 3.14 16.42
C ALA A 23 -3.24 1.91 17.30
N PRO A 24 -4.32 1.94 18.11
CA PRO A 24 -4.64 0.83 18.99
C PRO A 24 -4.88 -0.46 18.21
N THR A 25 -4.23 -1.54 18.63
CA THR A 25 -4.38 -2.86 18.02
C THR A 25 -4.62 -3.92 19.11
N HIS A 26 -5.20 -5.06 18.74
CA HIS A 26 -5.49 -6.15 19.66
C HIS A 26 -5.35 -7.52 18.99
N LEU A 27 -5.32 -8.56 19.82
CA LEU A 27 -5.37 -9.95 19.38
C LEU A 27 -6.80 -10.46 19.44
N VAL A 28 -7.29 -10.99 18.32
CA VAL A 28 -8.58 -11.66 18.15
C VAL A 28 -8.37 -13.17 18.17
N GLU A 29 -9.17 -13.88 18.95
CA GLU A 29 -9.17 -15.34 18.97
C GLU A 29 -9.97 -15.89 17.78
N GLU A 30 -9.32 -16.71 16.96
CA GLU A 30 -9.90 -17.33 15.76
C GLU A 30 -9.79 -18.86 15.87
N PRO A 31 -10.91 -19.60 15.84
CA PRO A 31 -10.88 -21.05 15.77
C PRO A 31 -10.44 -21.54 14.38
N PRO A 32 -9.99 -22.80 14.26
CA PRO A 32 -9.67 -23.37 12.96
C PRO A 32 -10.92 -23.56 12.10
N VAL A 33 -10.77 -23.35 10.79
CA VAL A 33 -11.84 -23.64 9.80
C VAL A 33 -11.77 -25.09 9.32
N ALA A 34 -10.60 -25.73 9.41
CA ALA A 34 -10.44 -27.16 9.20
C ALA A 34 -9.38 -27.74 10.12
N PHE A 35 -9.61 -28.99 10.53
CA PHE A 35 -8.74 -29.73 11.44
C PHE A 35 -8.67 -31.19 10.98
N THR A 36 -7.48 -31.67 10.65
CA THR A 36 -7.26 -33.02 10.11
C THR A 36 -6.09 -33.71 10.78
N SER A 37 -6.01 -35.03 10.68
CA SER A 37 -4.86 -35.81 11.16
C SER A 37 -4.23 -36.59 10.00
N PRO A 38 -3.25 -36.00 9.28
CA PRO A 38 -2.66 -36.63 8.09
C PRO A 38 -1.78 -37.85 8.43
N ALA A 39 -1.37 -38.00 9.69
CA ALA A 39 -0.65 -39.16 10.19
C ALA A 39 -0.93 -39.31 11.69
N ARG A 40 -0.76 -40.53 12.22
CA ARG A 40 -0.96 -40.80 13.65
C ARG A 40 -0.14 -39.85 14.52
N GLY A 41 -0.81 -39.09 15.39
CA GLY A 41 -0.16 -38.13 16.31
C GLY A 41 0.34 -36.84 15.64
N VAL A 42 -0.10 -36.57 14.41
CA VAL A 42 0.12 -35.31 13.68
C VAL A 42 -1.23 -34.71 13.35
N TYR A 43 -1.40 -33.43 13.66
CA TYR A 43 -2.60 -32.66 13.35
C TYR A 43 -2.22 -31.53 12.41
N LEU A 44 -2.99 -31.35 11.33
CA LEU A 44 -2.91 -30.23 10.43
C LEU A 44 -4.14 -29.35 10.63
N VAL A 45 -3.88 -28.07 10.88
CA VAL A 45 -4.87 -27.06 11.22
C VAL A 45 -4.83 -25.97 10.15
N ASP A 46 -6.00 -25.64 9.61
CA ASP A 46 -6.18 -24.55 8.65
C ASP A 46 -7.05 -23.44 9.28
N PHE A 47 -6.55 -22.20 9.27
CA PHE A 47 -7.29 -21.00 9.69
C PHE A 47 -7.95 -20.25 8.51
N GLY A 48 -7.93 -20.84 7.32
CA GLY A 48 -8.61 -20.39 6.10
C GLY A 48 -7.86 -19.32 5.32
N ARG A 49 -7.15 -18.43 6.02
CA ARG A 49 -6.38 -17.32 5.44
C ARG A 49 -5.18 -16.97 6.31
N VAL A 50 -4.14 -16.42 5.72
CA VAL A 50 -2.94 -15.93 6.44
C VAL A 50 -3.33 -14.73 7.29
N ALA A 51 -2.89 -14.69 8.54
CA ALA A 51 -2.94 -13.51 9.40
C ALA A 51 -1.69 -13.46 10.27
N PHE A 52 -1.25 -12.26 10.66
CA PHE A 52 -0.20 -12.09 11.66
C PHE A 52 -0.75 -12.50 13.02
N GLY A 53 -0.09 -13.44 13.69
CA GLY A 53 -0.54 -13.86 15.01
C GLY A 53 0.41 -14.83 15.70
N ASN A 54 -0.06 -15.35 16.83
CA ASN A 54 0.52 -16.52 17.48
C ASN A 54 -0.56 -17.58 17.72
N LEU A 55 -0.15 -18.74 18.21
CA LEU A 55 -1.05 -19.84 18.48
C LEU A 55 -1.27 -19.97 19.99
N GLN A 56 -2.49 -20.24 20.40
CA GLN A 56 -2.84 -20.67 21.75
C GLN A 56 -3.22 -22.15 21.70
N LEU A 57 -2.57 -22.95 22.54
CA LEU A 57 -2.87 -24.36 22.73
C LEU A 57 -3.31 -24.64 24.15
N THR A 58 -4.42 -25.36 24.30
CA THR A 58 -4.94 -25.79 25.60
C THR A 58 -4.90 -27.31 25.69
N GLY A 59 -3.79 -27.88 26.17
CA GLY A 59 -3.61 -29.33 26.22
C GLY A 59 -4.34 -30.04 27.38
N ALA A 60 -4.76 -31.29 27.14
CA ALA A 60 -5.19 -32.24 28.17
C ALA A 60 -4.01 -33.08 28.73
N GLU A 61 -2.79 -32.81 28.26
CA GLU A 61 -1.56 -33.57 28.50
C GLU A 61 -1.18 -33.68 30.00
N PRO A 62 -0.46 -34.76 30.40
CA PRO A 62 0.34 -34.76 31.62
C PRO A 62 1.36 -33.61 31.61
N LEU A 63 1.66 -33.02 32.77
CA LEU A 63 2.65 -31.94 32.90
C LEU A 63 3.99 -32.35 32.23
N GLY A 64 4.52 -31.53 31.31
CA GLY A 64 5.86 -31.70 30.74
C GLY A 64 5.99 -32.36 29.35
N SER A 65 4.89 -32.73 28.67
CA SER A 65 4.94 -33.17 27.26
C SER A 65 5.46 -32.05 26.35
N THR A 66 6.52 -32.32 25.57
CA THR A 66 7.06 -31.38 24.58
C THR A 66 6.34 -31.53 23.24
N VAL A 67 5.65 -30.48 22.82
CA VAL A 67 4.92 -30.41 21.55
C VAL A 67 5.76 -29.64 20.53
N THR A 68 5.79 -30.12 19.29
CA THR A 68 6.36 -29.40 18.15
C THR A 68 5.24 -28.79 17.34
N VAL A 69 5.31 -27.48 17.13
CA VAL A 69 4.38 -26.71 16.33
C VAL A 69 5.14 -26.14 15.13
N ARG A 70 4.63 -26.37 13.93
CA ARG A 70 5.16 -25.81 12.67
C ARG A 70 4.13 -24.87 12.09
N PHE A 71 4.55 -23.64 11.83
CA PHE A 71 3.72 -22.57 11.27
C PHE A 71 4.09 -22.39 9.80
N GLY A 72 3.12 -22.11 8.93
CA GLY A 72 3.42 -21.79 7.54
C GLY A 72 2.34 -21.02 6.78
N GLU A 73 2.82 -20.33 5.74
CA GLU A 73 2.04 -19.64 4.70
C GLU A 73 1.87 -20.47 3.42
N ALA A 74 2.43 -21.68 3.37
CA ALA A 74 2.35 -22.57 2.21
C ALA A 74 2.12 -24.03 2.64
N LEU A 75 1.47 -24.79 1.77
CA LEU A 75 1.36 -26.24 1.85
C LEU A 75 2.16 -26.90 0.73
N SER A 76 2.75 -28.05 1.04
CA SER A 76 3.33 -28.97 0.08
C SER A 76 2.90 -30.39 0.44
N GLU A 77 2.36 -31.12 -0.53
CA GLU A 77 1.89 -32.51 -0.36
C GLU A 77 0.92 -32.70 0.83
N GLY A 78 0.01 -31.74 1.03
CA GLY A 78 -0.97 -31.79 2.13
C GLY A 78 -0.38 -31.60 3.52
N ARG A 79 0.81 -31.01 3.63
CA ARG A 79 1.52 -30.70 4.89
C ARG A 79 2.01 -29.25 4.84
N VAL A 80 2.27 -28.66 6.01
CA VAL A 80 2.97 -27.36 6.07
C VAL A 80 4.30 -27.48 5.32
N ASP A 81 4.50 -26.63 4.31
CA ASP A 81 5.75 -26.62 3.55
C ASP A 81 6.89 -26.21 4.48
N ARG A 82 7.91 -27.07 4.55
CA ARG A 82 9.06 -26.90 5.44
C ARG A 82 10.26 -26.28 4.73
N ASN A 83 10.19 -26.16 3.42
CA ASN A 83 11.19 -25.51 2.59
C ASN A 83 10.48 -24.65 1.52
N PRO A 84 9.62 -23.71 1.95
CA PRO A 84 8.92 -22.85 1.01
C PRO A 84 9.93 -21.95 0.28
N PRO A 85 9.58 -21.45 -0.91
CA PRO A 85 10.51 -20.67 -1.72
C PRO A 85 10.77 -19.29 -1.11
N GLY A 86 12.01 -18.81 -1.21
CA GLY A 86 12.37 -17.43 -0.86
C GLY A 86 12.14 -17.08 0.61
N THR A 87 11.30 -16.06 0.84
CA THR A 87 10.96 -15.52 2.18
C THR A 87 9.54 -15.86 2.63
N VAL A 88 8.85 -16.75 1.90
CA VAL A 88 7.56 -17.32 2.33
C VAL A 88 7.74 -17.99 3.69
N ARG A 89 6.87 -17.68 4.66
CA ARG A 89 7.15 -18.03 6.05
C ARG A 89 6.92 -19.51 6.34
N TYR A 90 7.95 -20.08 6.95
CA TYR A 90 7.90 -21.33 7.70
C TYR A 90 8.73 -21.16 8.98
N LYS A 91 8.15 -21.51 10.14
CA LYS A 91 8.88 -21.55 11.41
C LYS A 91 8.44 -22.75 12.25
N LYS A 92 9.32 -23.15 13.17
CA LYS A 92 9.10 -24.25 14.10
C LYS A 92 9.31 -23.78 15.53
N ALA A 93 8.39 -24.14 16.41
CA ALA A 93 8.48 -23.96 17.85
C ALA A 93 8.42 -25.31 18.57
N ARG A 94 9.08 -25.40 19.72
CA ARG A 94 8.95 -26.50 20.67
C ARG A 94 8.53 -25.92 22.01
N VAL A 95 7.44 -26.43 22.58
CA VAL A 95 6.84 -25.88 23.81
C VAL A 95 6.44 -27.01 24.74
N GLN A 96 6.55 -26.79 26.04
CA GLN A 96 5.96 -27.68 27.05
C GLN A 96 4.56 -27.16 27.37
N LEU A 97 3.55 -28.01 27.19
CA LEU A 97 2.18 -27.62 27.51
C LEU A 97 1.92 -27.74 29.01
N LEU A 98 1.19 -26.75 29.53
CA LEU A 98 0.66 -26.78 30.89
C LEU A 98 -0.71 -27.46 30.87
N ARG A 99 -0.92 -28.42 31.79
CA ARG A 99 -2.17 -29.19 31.85
C ARG A 99 -3.38 -28.28 32.09
N LYS A 100 -4.38 -28.35 31.21
CA LYS A 100 -5.62 -27.56 31.28
C LYS A 100 -5.40 -26.04 31.38
N ARG A 101 -4.27 -25.52 30.89
CA ARG A 101 -3.99 -24.08 30.85
C ARG A 101 -3.64 -23.66 29.43
N PRO A 102 -4.22 -22.55 28.93
CA PRO A 102 -3.81 -21.96 27.67
C PRO A 102 -2.32 -21.65 27.69
N THR A 103 -1.61 -22.12 26.67
CA THR A 103 -0.18 -21.85 26.47
C THR A 103 -0.04 -21.14 25.13
N VAL A 104 0.52 -19.93 25.15
CA VAL A 104 0.87 -19.20 23.92
C VAL A 104 2.12 -19.84 23.32
N VAL A 105 2.05 -20.14 22.03
CA VAL A 105 3.08 -20.79 21.24
C VAL A 105 3.41 -19.86 20.07
N ALA A 106 4.66 -19.46 20.03
CA ALA A 106 5.23 -18.67 18.95
C ALA A 106 6.64 -19.20 18.63
N PRO A 107 7.13 -19.02 17.39
CA PRO A 107 8.54 -19.27 17.10
C PRO A 107 9.44 -18.26 17.81
N ARG A 108 10.76 -18.45 17.70
CA ARG A 108 11.72 -17.40 18.05
C ARG A 108 11.54 -16.21 17.11
N ALA A 109 11.71 -15.00 17.66
CA ALA A 109 11.75 -13.77 16.87
C ALA A 109 12.83 -13.88 15.77
N ASP A 110 12.52 -13.33 14.60
CA ASP A 110 13.47 -13.26 13.49
C ASP A 110 14.32 -12.00 13.65
N ARG A 111 15.65 -12.12 13.54
CA ARG A 111 16.53 -10.97 13.75
C ARG A 111 16.21 -9.84 12.77
N ARG A 112 15.91 -10.17 11.51
CA ARG A 112 15.69 -9.14 10.47
C ARG A 112 14.45 -8.29 10.77
N ASN A 113 13.39 -8.91 11.27
CA ASN A 113 12.12 -8.22 11.55
C ASN A 113 12.01 -7.69 12.99
N THR A 114 13.13 -7.69 13.72
CA THR A 114 13.28 -7.04 15.03
C THR A 114 14.55 -6.19 15.12
N GLU A 115 15.19 -5.89 13.99
CA GLU A 115 16.43 -5.11 13.97
C GLU A 115 16.13 -3.64 14.30
N GLN A 116 16.86 -3.07 15.25
CA GLN A 116 16.68 -1.68 15.69
C GLN A 116 17.88 -0.79 15.36
N ASP A 117 19.05 -1.39 15.14
CA ASP A 117 20.30 -0.69 14.85
C ASP A 117 20.82 -1.20 13.48
N SER A 118 20.77 -0.34 12.46
CA SER A 118 21.27 -0.63 11.11
C SER A 118 21.73 0.67 10.43
N ASP A 119 22.83 0.58 9.67
CA ASP A 119 23.31 1.68 8.81
C ASP A 119 22.65 1.65 7.43
N ASP A 120 21.99 0.55 7.07
CA ASP A 120 21.48 0.30 5.72
C ASP A 120 19.97 0.57 5.58
N HIS A 121 19.21 0.54 6.68
CA HIS A 121 17.76 0.72 6.66
C HIS A 121 17.22 1.25 8.00
N PRO A 122 16.00 1.81 8.01
CA PRO A 122 15.31 2.22 9.23
C PRO A 122 15.04 1.05 10.21
N PRO A 123 14.71 1.34 11.48
CA PRO A 123 14.38 0.31 12.45
C PRO A 123 13.06 -0.40 12.10
N ALA A 124 13.02 -1.72 12.32
CA ALA A 124 11.79 -2.50 12.19
C ALA A 124 10.77 -2.11 13.26
N ILE A 125 9.48 -2.22 12.94
CA ILE A 125 8.41 -2.05 13.92
C ILE A 125 8.34 -3.28 14.82
N LEU A 126 8.56 -3.05 16.12
CA LEU A 126 8.44 -4.10 17.13
C LEU A 126 6.98 -4.40 17.44
N THR A 127 6.72 -5.67 17.78
CA THR A 127 5.41 -6.08 18.28
C THR A 127 5.14 -5.48 19.66
N PRO A 128 3.90 -5.04 19.95
CA PRO A 128 3.49 -4.71 21.32
C PRO A 128 3.80 -5.84 22.30
N GLU A 129 4.21 -5.52 23.53
CA GLU A 129 4.57 -6.52 24.54
C GLU A 129 3.42 -7.51 24.79
N SER A 130 2.18 -7.03 24.77
CA SER A 130 0.96 -7.83 24.95
C SER A 130 0.74 -8.89 23.86
N TRP A 131 1.36 -8.72 22.69
CA TRP A 131 1.30 -9.70 21.61
C TRP A 131 2.31 -10.82 21.81
N GLY A 132 3.48 -10.51 22.36
CA GLY A 132 4.65 -11.35 22.21
C GLY A 132 5.06 -11.50 20.74
N VAL A 133 5.75 -12.59 20.40
CA VAL A 133 6.16 -12.85 19.01
C VAL A 133 4.95 -13.27 18.18
N VAL A 134 4.74 -12.59 17.06
CA VAL A 134 3.79 -12.99 16.01
C VAL A 134 4.50 -13.23 14.69
N MET A 135 3.87 -14.00 13.80
CA MET A 135 4.27 -14.17 12.40
C MET A 135 3.02 -14.36 11.53
N PRO A 136 3.05 -14.12 10.22
CA PRO A 136 1.96 -14.47 9.34
C PRO A 136 1.92 -16.00 9.15
N PHE A 137 0.76 -16.59 9.36
CA PHE A 137 0.52 -18.00 9.03
C PHE A 137 -0.96 -18.26 8.75
N ARG A 138 -1.21 -19.26 7.91
CA ARG A 138 -2.54 -19.86 7.71
C ARG A 138 -2.62 -21.26 8.28
N TRP A 139 -1.54 -22.02 8.14
CA TRP A 139 -1.50 -23.42 8.53
C TRP A 139 -0.60 -23.67 9.72
N VAL A 140 -1.01 -24.63 10.54
CA VAL A 140 -0.21 -25.15 11.63
C VAL A 140 -0.19 -26.67 11.60
N GLU A 141 1.00 -27.27 11.72
CA GLU A 141 1.16 -28.70 11.97
C GLU A 141 1.63 -28.94 13.42
N ILE A 142 0.86 -29.71 14.19
CA ILE A 142 1.09 -30.00 15.60
C ILE A 142 1.44 -31.48 15.76
N SER A 143 2.52 -31.77 16.47
CA SER A 143 3.00 -33.15 16.67
C SER A 143 3.69 -33.34 18.03
N GLY A 144 3.75 -34.58 18.50
CA GLY A 144 4.40 -34.92 19.79
C GLY A 144 3.46 -34.90 21.01
N LEU A 145 2.15 -34.82 20.77
CA LEU A 145 1.12 -35.00 21.80
C LEU A 145 0.95 -36.48 22.14
N LYS A 146 0.71 -36.78 23.43
CA LYS A 146 0.41 -38.13 23.93
C LYS A 146 -1.10 -38.37 24.01
N SER A 147 -1.88 -37.32 24.24
CA SER A 147 -3.34 -37.36 24.16
C SER A 147 -3.83 -36.92 22.78
N GLU A 148 -5.08 -37.26 22.49
CA GLU A 148 -5.78 -36.69 21.34
C GLU A 148 -5.88 -35.15 21.47
N LEU A 149 -5.81 -34.45 20.34
CA LEU A 149 -6.00 -33.00 20.25
C LEU A 149 -7.34 -32.73 19.58
N LEU A 150 -8.18 -31.94 20.23
CA LEU A 150 -9.47 -31.53 19.72
C LEU A 150 -9.39 -30.13 19.10
N PRO A 151 -10.21 -29.80 18.08
CA PRO A 151 -10.18 -28.50 17.42
C PRO A 151 -10.33 -27.31 18.37
N GLU A 152 -11.20 -27.39 19.37
CA GLU A 152 -11.45 -26.33 20.38
C GLU A 152 -10.25 -26.03 21.28
N GLN A 153 -9.23 -26.90 21.26
CA GLN A 153 -7.99 -26.72 22.01
C GLN A 153 -6.93 -25.93 21.24
N VAL A 154 -7.25 -25.52 20.01
CA VAL A 154 -6.34 -24.82 19.10
C VAL A 154 -6.99 -23.51 18.66
N VAL A 155 -6.34 -22.40 18.98
CA VAL A 155 -6.85 -21.06 18.65
C VAL A 155 -5.70 -20.24 18.06
N ARG A 156 -5.93 -19.57 16.93
CA ARG A 156 -5.03 -18.50 16.47
C ARG A 156 -5.40 -17.21 17.17
N ARG A 157 -4.41 -16.49 17.67
CA ARG A 157 -4.56 -15.13 18.18
C ARG A 157 -4.04 -14.18 17.09
N ALA A 158 -4.94 -13.70 16.24
CA ALA A 158 -4.62 -12.86 15.09
C ALA A 158 -4.62 -11.37 15.49
N ALA A 159 -3.63 -10.63 15.01
CA ALA A 159 -3.45 -9.22 15.28
C ALA A 159 -4.20 -8.36 14.26
N TYR A 160 -5.03 -7.45 14.76
CA TYR A 160 -5.76 -6.48 13.94
C TYR A 160 -5.84 -5.10 14.61
N LEU A 161 -6.13 -4.08 13.82
CA LEU A 161 -6.53 -2.76 14.29
C LEU A 161 -7.79 -2.86 15.15
N THR A 162 -7.80 -2.18 16.31
CA THR A 162 -8.95 -2.22 17.23
C THR A 162 -10.20 -1.57 16.67
N ALA A 163 -10.04 -0.54 15.85
CA ALA A 163 -11.15 0.17 15.24
C ALA A 163 -11.69 -0.47 13.95
N TRP A 164 -11.06 -1.54 13.44
CA TRP A 164 -11.44 -2.14 12.16
C TRP A 164 -12.89 -2.65 12.17
N ASP A 165 -13.69 -2.22 11.19
CA ASP A 165 -15.05 -2.70 10.98
C ASP A 165 -15.17 -3.48 9.66
N ASP A 166 -15.41 -4.79 9.75
CA ASP A 166 -15.58 -5.66 8.58
C ASP A 166 -16.79 -5.29 7.69
N ASN A 167 -17.71 -4.45 8.19
CA ASN A 167 -18.86 -3.95 7.47
C ASN A 167 -18.67 -2.53 6.93
N ALA A 168 -17.54 -1.87 7.16
CA ALA A 168 -17.31 -0.47 6.77
C ALA A 168 -17.37 -0.25 5.24
N ALA A 169 -16.99 -1.27 4.47
CA ALA A 169 -17.01 -1.23 3.01
C ALA A 169 -17.56 -2.53 2.42
N ALA A 170 -18.16 -2.41 1.23
CA ALA A 170 -18.67 -3.54 0.45
C ALA A 170 -18.46 -3.28 -1.05
N PHE A 171 -18.24 -4.34 -1.82
CA PHE A 171 -18.20 -4.30 -3.28
C PHE A 171 -18.70 -5.63 -3.84
N GLU A 172 -19.56 -5.53 -4.84
CA GLU A 172 -20.05 -6.66 -5.63
C GLU A 172 -20.29 -6.20 -7.05
N SER A 173 -19.99 -7.06 -8.02
CA SER A 173 -20.19 -6.81 -9.44
C SER A 173 -20.67 -8.07 -10.14
N SER A 174 -21.01 -7.93 -11.42
CA SER A 174 -21.37 -9.07 -12.29
C SER A 174 -20.19 -9.99 -12.64
N ASP A 175 -18.95 -9.68 -12.24
CA ASP A 175 -17.77 -10.51 -12.45
C ASP A 175 -17.25 -11.09 -11.13
N ASP A 176 -17.43 -12.40 -10.94
CA ASP A 176 -17.01 -13.11 -9.73
C ASP A 176 -15.50 -13.05 -9.47
N MET A 177 -14.66 -12.96 -10.52
CA MET A 177 -13.23 -12.81 -10.34
C MET A 177 -12.90 -11.42 -9.79
N LEU A 178 -13.54 -10.36 -10.27
CA LEU A 178 -13.37 -9.03 -9.69
C LEU A 178 -13.82 -8.97 -8.22
N ASN A 179 -14.93 -9.63 -7.88
CA ASN A 179 -15.41 -9.72 -6.51
C ASN A 179 -14.35 -10.36 -5.59
N ARG A 180 -13.71 -11.44 -6.06
CA ARG A 180 -12.63 -12.13 -5.34
C ARG A 180 -11.34 -11.30 -5.26
N ILE A 181 -11.01 -10.56 -6.32
CA ILE A 181 -9.86 -9.65 -6.34
C ILE A 181 -10.05 -8.53 -5.30
N TRP A 182 -11.25 -7.95 -5.23
CA TRP A 182 -11.56 -6.94 -4.23
C TRP A 182 -11.46 -7.50 -2.82
N GLU A 183 -12.03 -8.69 -2.55
CA GLU A 183 -11.94 -9.33 -1.22
C GLU A 183 -10.49 -9.65 -0.82
N LEU A 184 -9.68 -10.19 -1.75
CA LEU A 184 -8.25 -10.39 -1.51
C LEU A 184 -7.57 -9.07 -1.09
N SER A 185 -7.85 -8.00 -1.83
CA SER A 185 -7.23 -6.69 -1.59
C SER A 185 -7.72 -6.08 -0.27
N ARG A 186 -9.03 -6.07 0.00
CA ARG A 186 -9.61 -5.58 1.25
C ARG A 186 -9.05 -6.32 2.45
N TYR A 187 -9.04 -7.65 2.41
CA TYR A 187 -8.52 -8.44 3.51
C TYR A 187 -7.01 -8.25 3.69
N SER A 188 -6.26 -7.97 2.63
CA SER A 188 -4.84 -7.65 2.73
C SER A 188 -4.58 -6.41 3.56
N ILE A 189 -5.38 -5.35 3.40
CA ILE A 189 -5.33 -4.15 4.25
C ILE A 189 -5.58 -4.51 5.71
N LYS A 190 -6.65 -5.27 5.99
CA LYS A 190 -6.95 -5.74 7.35
C LYS A 190 -5.80 -6.53 7.96
N ALA A 191 -5.32 -7.54 7.24
CA ALA A 191 -4.37 -8.51 7.75
C ALA A 191 -2.97 -7.92 7.97
N THR A 192 -2.67 -6.80 7.30
CA THR A 192 -1.38 -6.10 7.38
C THR A 192 -1.44 -4.87 8.31
N SER A 193 -2.50 -4.73 9.12
CA SER A 193 -2.62 -3.67 10.13
C SER A 193 -1.67 -3.88 11.32
N PHE A 194 -0.36 -3.86 11.07
CA PHE A 194 0.66 -4.38 11.97
C PHE A 194 1.09 -3.35 13.01
N ALA A 195 0.88 -3.66 14.29
CA ALA A 195 1.31 -2.84 15.42
C ALA A 195 0.94 -1.34 15.33
N GLY A 196 -0.15 -1.02 14.63
CA GLY A 196 -0.69 0.34 14.55
C GLY A 196 -0.02 1.27 13.53
N VAL A 197 0.82 0.75 12.63
CA VAL A 197 1.43 1.49 11.50
C VAL A 197 1.54 0.61 10.26
N TYR A 198 1.62 1.21 9.05
CA TYR A 198 1.80 0.43 7.83
C TYR A 198 3.23 -0.05 7.72
N VAL A 199 3.41 -1.33 7.43
CA VAL A 199 4.71 -1.95 7.15
C VAL A 199 4.67 -2.64 5.80
N ASP A 200 5.84 -2.88 5.21
CA ASP A 200 6.02 -3.63 3.97
C ASP A 200 5.42 -5.06 4.07
N GLY A 201 5.82 -5.80 5.10
CA GLY A 201 5.42 -7.18 5.34
C GLY A 201 6.16 -7.77 6.54
N ASP A 202 6.20 -9.10 6.66
CA ASP A 202 6.88 -9.75 7.80
C ASP A 202 8.41 -9.79 7.70
N ARG A 203 8.97 -9.65 6.49
CA ARG A 203 10.43 -9.74 6.29
C ARG A 203 11.19 -8.66 6.99
N GLU A 204 10.78 -7.42 6.81
CA GLU A 204 11.51 -6.24 7.25
C GLU A 204 10.71 -5.56 8.36
N ARG A 205 9.37 -5.51 8.23
CA ARG A 205 8.46 -4.79 9.12
C ARG A 205 8.83 -3.30 9.17
N ILE A 206 9.20 -2.74 8.03
CA ILE A 206 9.63 -1.35 7.89
C ILE A 206 8.54 -0.58 7.15
N PRO A 207 8.11 0.57 7.66
CA PRO A 207 7.30 1.52 6.90
C PRO A 207 8.14 2.13 5.78
N TYR A 208 7.61 2.10 4.55
CA TYR A 208 8.15 2.80 3.40
C TYR A 208 7.11 3.76 2.84
N GLU A 209 7.51 4.93 2.36
CA GLU A 209 6.57 6.00 2.00
C GLU A 209 5.65 5.61 0.84
N ALA A 210 6.15 4.88 -0.16
CA ALA A 210 5.33 4.37 -1.26
C ALA A 210 4.31 3.32 -0.79
N ASP A 211 4.78 2.31 -0.04
CA ASP A 211 3.92 1.28 0.56
C ASP A 211 2.84 1.91 1.43
N ALA A 212 3.21 2.86 2.28
CA ALA A 212 2.32 3.55 3.19
C ALA A 212 1.26 4.37 2.45
N TYR A 213 1.61 5.05 1.37
CA TYR A 213 0.65 5.77 0.54
C TYR A 213 -0.34 4.83 -0.15
N LEU A 214 0.14 3.75 -0.78
CA LEU A 214 -0.72 2.76 -1.44
C LEU A 214 -1.64 2.04 -0.45
N ASN A 215 -1.12 1.74 0.74
CA ASN A 215 -1.90 1.19 1.84
C ASN A 215 -2.94 2.20 2.33
N GLN A 216 -2.58 3.47 2.54
CA GLN A 216 -3.50 4.53 2.95
C GLN A 216 -4.66 4.69 1.96
N LEU A 217 -4.40 4.76 0.65
CA LEU A 217 -5.44 4.85 -0.37
C LEU A 217 -6.43 3.69 -0.24
N SER A 218 -5.93 2.47 -0.06
CA SER A 218 -6.75 1.26 0.08
C SER A 218 -7.49 1.18 1.41
N HIS A 219 -6.84 1.54 2.52
CA HIS A 219 -7.43 1.61 3.84
C HIS A 219 -8.58 2.62 3.88
N TYR A 220 -8.43 3.76 3.21
CA TYR A 220 -9.45 4.79 3.22
C TYR A 220 -10.75 4.42 2.51
N TYR A 221 -10.72 3.42 1.64
CA TYR A 221 -11.91 2.85 0.98
C TYR A 221 -12.39 1.54 1.61
N THR A 222 -11.73 1.05 2.66
CA THR A 222 -12.07 -0.24 3.29
C THR A 222 -12.45 -0.13 4.77
N ASP A 223 -12.08 0.95 5.45
CA ASP A 223 -12.42 1.19 6.86
C ASP A 223 -12.68 2.68 7.18
N TYR A 224 -13.26 2.97 8.35
CA TYR A 224 -13.49 4.34 8.82
C TYR A 224 -12.31 4.95 9.56
N ASP A 225 -11.47 4.16 10.23
CA ASP A 225 -10.37 4.69 11.02
C ASP A 225 -9.26 5.26 10.13
N LYS A 226 -8.75 6.43 10.52
CA LYS A 226 -7.67 7.12 9.79
C LYS A 226 -6.40 7.26 10.65
N GLN A 227 -6.46 6.86 11.92
CA GLN A 227 -5.39 7.08 12.89
C GLN A 227 -4.11 6.34 12.47
N MET A 228 -4.24 5.09 12.02
CA MET A 228 -3.09 4.29 11.57
C MET A 228 -2.31 4.94 10.43
N ALA A 229 -2.99 5.60 9.49
CA ALA A 229 -2.32 6.34 8.42
C ALA A 229 -1.50 7.52 8.95
N ARG A 230 -2.09 8.27 9.89
CA ARG A 230 -1.47 9.46 10.51
C ARG A 230 -0.29 9.08 11.40
N ASP A 231 -0.39 7.98 12.13
CA ASP A 231 0.70 7.45 12.96
C ASP A 231 1.87 6.94 12.10
N THR A 232 1.55 6.31 10.96
CA THR A 232 2.54 5.91 9.96
C THR A 232 3.24 7.12 9.36
N PHE A 233 2.47 8.17 9.02
CA PHE A 233 3.02 9.43 8.51
C PHE A 233 4.02 10.03 9.50
N ASP A 234 3.65 10.14 10.79
CA ASP A 234 4.52 10.69 11.83
C ASP A 234 5.77 9.82 12.06
N HIS A 235 5.66 8.50 11.89
CA HIS A 235 6.81 7.60 11.90
C HIS A 235 7.76 7.89 10.73
N LEU A 236 7.25 7.98 9.51
CA LEU A 236 8.05 8.21 8.30
C LEU A 236 8.71 9.60 8.26
N ILE A 237 8.13 10.62 8.92
CA ILE A 237 8.81 11.90 9.12
C ILE A 237 10.08 11.73 9.98
N LYS A 238 10.03 10.89 11.02
CA LYS A 238 11.15 10.63 11.94
C LYS A 238 12.17 9.65 11.37
N HIS A 239 11.70 8.69 10.58
CA HIS A 239 12.47 7.58 10.02
C HIS A 239 12.28 7.49 8.50
N PRO A 240 12.70 8.52 7.74
CA PRO A 240 12.53 8.53 6.29
C PRO A 240 13.39 7.46 5.63
N THR A 241 12.99 7.03 4.44
CA THR A 241 13.78 6.09 3.64
C THR A 241 14.51 6.79 2.50
N TRP A 242 15.29 6.04 1.71
CA TRP A 242 16.26 6.60 0.77
C TRP A 242 15.75 6.94 -0.65
N PRO A 243 14.65 6.36 -1.20
CA PRO A 243 14.32 6.62 -2.59
C PRO A 243 13.86 8.05 -2.88
N THR A 244 14.31 8.59 -4.02
CA THR A 244 14.04 9.98 -4.42
C THR A 244 12.55 10.26 -4.50
N GLU A 245 11.80 9.42 -5.22
CA GLU A 245 10.36 9.61 -5.50
C GLU A 245 9.49 9.32 -4.26
N TRP A 246 10.02 8.56 -3.31
CA TRP A 246 9.32 8.20 -2.07
C TRP A 246 9.17 9.40 -1.14
N ALA A 247 10.08 10.39 -1.20
CA ALA A 247 9.90 11.65 -0.50
C ALA A 247 8.56 12.33 -0.87
N SER A 248 8.21 12.39 -2.16
CA SER A 248 6.97 13.02 -2.63
C SER A 248 5.71 12.32 -2.12
N HIS A 249 5.77 11.02 -1.84
CA HIS A 249 4.64 10.29 -1.27
C HIS A 249 4.22 10.83 0.10
N MET A 250 5.11 11.47 0.87
CA MET A 250 4.70 12.16 2.10
C MET A 250 3.72 13.31 1.83
N VAL A 251 3.96 14.10 0.77
CA VAL A 251 3.00 15.14 0.35
C VAL A 251 1.70 14.49 -0.12
N PHE A 252 1.79 13.36 -0.82
CA PHE A 252 0.61 12.66 -1.34
C PHE A 252 -0.24 12.10 -0.19
N MET A 253 0.40 11.57 0.85
CA MET A 253 -0.28 11.05 2.04
C MET A 253 -1.01 12.16 2.81
N ALA A 254 -0.36 13.31 2.99
CA ALA A 254 -0.97 14.47 3.64
C ALA A 254 -2.17 15.00 2.84
N HIS A 255 -2.04 15.07 1.51
CA HIS A 255 -3.13 15.49 0.63
C HIS A 255 -4.29 14.50 0.63
N ALA A 256 -4.03 13.20 0.58
CA ALA A 256 -5.07 12.18 0.66
C ALA A 256 -5.80 12.22 2.02
N ASP A 257 -5.09 12.41 3.13
CA ASP A 257 -5.70 12.59 4.46
C ASP A 257 -6.60 13.84 4.48
N TRP A 258 -6.11 14.98 3.99
CA TRP A 258 -6.90 16.21 3.87
C TRP A 258 -8.16 16.02 3.01
N MET A 259 -8.05 15.39 1.84
CA MET A 259 -9.20 15.11 0.97
C MET A 259 -10.24 14.22 1.65
N HIS A 260 -9.83 13.25 2.46
CA HIS A 260 -10.73 12.33 3.15
C HIS A 260 -11.27 12.84 4.49
N THR A 261 -10.58 13.76 5.16
CA THR A 261 -10.93 14.19 6.53
C THR A 261 -11.33 15.66 6.62
N GLY A 262 -10.78 16.53 5.77
CA GLY A 262 -10.92 17.99 5.85
C GLY A 262 -10.22 18.59 7.09
N ASP A 263 -9.33 17.83 7.73
CA ASP A 263 -8.71 18.21 9.00
C ASP A 263 -7.47 19.09 8.77
N THR A 264 -7.72 20.40 8.62
CA THR A 264 -6.66 21.40 8.47
C THR A 264 -5.83 21.58 9.73
N GLN A 265 -6.36 21.25 10.92
CA GLN A 265 -5.61 21.36 12.16
C GLN A 265 -4.49 20.30 12.23
N TRP A 266 -4.80 19.05 11.86
CA TRP A 266 -3.79 18.00 11.77
C TRP A 266 -2.71 18.33 10.73
N LEU A 267 -3.13 18.85 9.58
CA LEU A 267 -2.25 19.23 8.47
C LEU A 267 -1.33 20.41 8.84
N ALA A 268 -1.87 21.47 9.44
CA ALA A 268 -1.12 22.68 9.80
C ALA A 268 0.09 22.37 10.68
N ALA A 269 -0.06 21.46 11.65
CA ALA A 269 1.01 21.05 12.55
C ALA A 269 2.18 20.31 11.85
N ARG A 270 1.97 19.85 10.61
CA ARG A 270 2.92 19.02 9.84
C ARG A 270 3.40 19.68 8.55
N TYR A 271 2.76 20.77 8.13
CA TYR A 271 3.01 21.44 6.85
C TYR A 271 4.49 21.78 6.62
N GLU A 272 5.17 22.39 7.59
CA GLU A 272 6.60 22.73 7.46
C GLU A 272 7.50 21.51 7.24
N SER A 273 7.13 20.35 7.78
CA SER A 273 7.89 19.10 7.61
C SER A 273 7.78 18.51 6.21
N LEU A 274 6.79 18.97 5.42
CA LEU A 274 6.60 18.55 4.03
C LEU A 274 7.48 19.34 3.05
N LYS A 275 7.89 20.58 3.37
CA LYS A 275 8.66 21.43 2.44
C LYS A 275 9.95 20.77 1.92
N PRO A 276 10.78 20.10 2.75
CA PRO A 276 11.97 19.41 2.26
C PRO A 276 11.66 18.23 1.32
N LYS A 277 10.44 17.68 1.36
CA LYS A 277 10.02 16.55 0.53
C LYS A 277 9.74 16.94 -0.93
N LEU A 278 9.74 18.25 -1.23
CA LEU A 278 9.62 18.79 -2.58
C LEU A 278 10.92 18.75 -3.39
N LEU A 279 12.07 18.40 -2.79
CA LEU A 279 13.36 18.31 -3.50
C LEU A 279 13.82 19.63 -4.18
N LEU A 280 13.38 20.79 -3.67
CA LEU A 280 13.69 22.10 -4.25
C LEU A 280 15.19 22.41 -4.28
N ASP A 281 15.96 21.82 -3.38
CA ASP A 281 17.42 21.91 -3.31
C ASP A 281 18.13 21.22 -4.49
N ARG A 282 17.43 20.37 -5.23
CA ARG A 282 17.95 19.61 -6.38
C ARG A 282 17.52 20.17 -7.74
N VAL A 283 16.76 21.27 -7.74
CA VAL A 283 16.25 21.88 -8.97
C VAL A 283 17.38 22.58 -9.73
N GLY A 284 17.57 22.17 -10.99
CA GLY A 284 18.55 22.73 -11.90
C GLY A 284 18.10 24.08 -12.51
N PRO A 285 18.96 24.73 -13.31
CA PRO A 285 18.67 26.03 -13.92
C PRO A 285 17.44 26.05 -14.84
N ASP A 286 17.03 24.89 -15.34
CA ASP A 286 15.88 24.72 -16.23
C ASP A 286 14.58 24.40 -15.48
N GLY A 287 14.62 24.39 -14.15
CA GLY A 287 13.46 24.15 -13.29
C GLY A 287 13.16 22.66 -13.01
N LEU A 288 13.95 21.72 -13.54
CA LEU A 288 13.77 20.29 -13.32
C LEU A 288 14.69 19.77 -12.20
N VAL A 289 14.23 18.76 -11.46
CA VAL A 289 15.05 18.05 -10.48
C VAL A 289 16.12 17.23 -11.21
N THR A 290 17.36 17.40 -10.78
CA THR A 290 18.51 16.65 -11.26
C THR A 290 18.91 15.53 -10.29
N SER A 291 19.48 14.47 -10.85
CA SER A 291 19.94 13.28 -10.14
C SER A 291 21.40 13.02 -10.43
N ASN A 292 22.24 13.09 -9.39
CA ASN A 292 23.65 12.75 -9.46
C ASN A 292 23.88 11.23 -9.61
N LYS A 293 25.14 10.82 -9.79
CA LYS A 293 25.51 9.41 -10.01
C LYS A 293 25.07 8.46 -8.89
N ALA A 294 25.07 8.90 -7.63
CA ALA A 294 24.64 8.07 -6.50
C ALA A 294 23.12 7.89 -6.49
N GLN A 295 22.38 8.97 -6.73
CA GLN A 295 20.92 8.97 -6.86
C GLN A 295 20.49 8.04 -8.00
N ARG A 296 21.05 8.18 -9.21
CA ARG A 296 20.72 7.28 -10.33
C ARG A 296 21.03 5.81 -10.09
N LYS A 297 22.01 5.52 -9.21
CA LYS A 297 22.42 4.13 -8.91
C LYS A 297 21.52 3.48 -7.87
N LYS A 298 21.05 4.23 -6.86
CA LYS A 298 20.35 3.66 -5.69
C LYS A 298 19.12 4.46 -5.20
N GLY A 299 19.08 5.77 -5.45
CA GLY A 299 18.02 6.66 -4.98
C GLY A 299 16.82 6.70 -5.91
N ASP A 300 17.03 6.88 -7.21
CA ASP A 300 15.94 6.93 -8.19
C ASP A 300 15.43 5.51 -8.43
N LEU A 301 14.17 5.26 -8.04
CA LEU A 301 13.63 3.92 -7.99
C LEU A 301 12.88 3.55 -9.26
N VAL A 302 12.04 4.45 -9.80
CA VAL A 302 11.09 4.22 -10.91
C VAL A 302 10.05 3.12 -10.63
N ASP A 303 10.52 1.89 -10.36
CA ASP A 303 9.72 0.72 -10.04
C ASP A 303 10.54 -0.31 -9.24
N TRP A 304 9.83 -1.25 -8.60
CA TRP A 304 10.40 -2.31 -7.79
C TRP A 304 9.72 -3.68 -7.99
N PRO A 305 10.47 -4.78 -8.20
CA PRO A 305 11.93 -4.88 -8.24
C PRO A 305 12.54 -4.24 -9.51
N PRO A 306 13.88 -4.05 -9.58
CA PRO A 306 14.52 -3.40 -10.72
C PRO A 306 14.23 -4.01 -12.09
N ALA A 307 13.92 -5.31 -12.14
CA ALA A 307 13.55 -6.01 -13.37
C ALA A 307 12.19 -5.58 -13.94
N GLU A 308 11.34 -4.91 -13.15
CA GLU A 308 10.01 -4.44 -13.57
C GLU A 308 10.03 -3.02 -14.14
N ARG A 309 11.19 -2.38 -14.26
CA ARG A 309 11.33 -1.00 -14.76
C ARG A 309 11.20 -0.86 -16.28
N ASP A 310 10.78 -1.91 -16.98
CA ASP A 310 10.69 -1.92 -18.44
C ASP A 310 11.98 -1.40 -19.14
N ASN A 311 13.14 -1.81 -18.62
CA ASN A 311 14.47 -1.37 -19.06
C ASN A 311 14.71 0.16 -18.99
N TYR A 312 14.10 0.85 -18.03
CA TYR A 312 14.27 2.30 -17.83
C TYR A 312 15.75 2.74 -17.88
N VAL A 313 16.04 3.77 -18.67
CA VAL A 313 17.38 4.35 -18.84
C VAL A 313 17.50 5.61 -17.97
N PHE A 314 18.23 5.49 -16.85
CA PHE A 314 18.49 6.60 -15.94
C PHE A 314 19.45 7.64 -16.54
N THR A 315 19.03 8.90 -16.57
CA THR A 315 19.83 10.08 -16.95
C THR A 315 19.89 11.06 -15.78
N GLU A 316 20.60 12.19 -15.95
CA GLU A 316 20.65 13.24 -14.93
C GLU A 316 19.28 13.89 -14.69
N THR A 317 18.44 13.98 -15.71
CA THR A 317 17.07 14.51 -15.61
C THR A 317 16.09 13.42 -16.01
N ASN A 318 15.58 12.70 -15.01
CA ASN A 318 14.67 11.57 -15.20
C ASN A 318 13.21 12.02 -15.24
N THR A 319 12.44 11.47 -16.18
CA THR A 319 11.02 11.75 -16.35
C THR A 319 10.19 11.37 -15.15
N VAL A 320 10.40 10.18 -14.57
CA VAL A 320 9.60 9.72 -13.42
C VAL A 320 9.85 10.59 -12.19
N VAL A 321 11.12 10.87 -11.85
CA VAL A 321 11.48 11.77 -10.75
C VAL A 321 10.80 13.14 -10.91
N ASN A 322 10.83 13.70 -12.11
CA ASN A 322 10.23 15.00 -12.37
C ASN A 322 8.69 14.96 -12.43
N ALA A 323 8.08 13.85 -12.81
CA ALA A 323 6.63 13.66 -12.72
C ALA A 323 6.15 13.69 -11.25
N PHE A 324 6.85 12.97 -10.36
CA PHE A 324 6.58 13.01 -8.91
C PHE A 324 6.82 14.40 -8.31
N PHE A 325 7.89 15.10 -8.72
CA PHE A 325 8.16 16.47 -8.32
C PHE A 325 7.02 17.43 -8.69
N LEU A 326 6.58 17.41 -9.96
CA LEU A 326 5.49 18.25 -10.44
C LEU A 326 4.16 17.94 -9.74
N ARG A 327 3.88 16.66 -9.49
CA ARG A 327 2.71 16.25 -8.70
C ARG A 327 2.82 16.75 -7.25
N GLY A 328 3.98 16.61 -6.63
CA GLY A 328 4.25 17.10 -5.27
C GLY A 328 4.03 18.61 -5.15
N LEU A 329 4.50 19.41 -6.10
CA LEU A 329 4.26 20.85 -6.14
C LEU A 329 2.78 21.20 -6.27
N GLN A 330 2.03 20.48 -7.12
CA GLN A 330 0.59 20.69 -7.27
C GLN A 330 -0.14 20.42 -5.95
N LEU A 331 0.12 19.27 -5.32
CA LEU A 331 -0.56 18.93 -4.08
C LEU A 331 -0.16 19.85 -2.93
N MET A 332 1.12 20.25 -2.86
CA MET A 332 1.57 21.19 -1.84
C MET A 332 0.98 22.60 -2.02
N SER A 333 0.76 23.06 -3.26
CA SER A 333 0.09 24.35 -3.48
C SER A 333 -1.38 24.34 -3.05
N GLU A 334 -2.08 23.23 -3.27
CA GLU A 334 -3.47 23.04 -2.79
C GLU A 334 -3.53 23.03 -1.26
N LEU A 335 -2.62 22.30 -0.60
CA LEU A 335 -2.53 22.27 0.86
C LEU A 335 -2.18 23.65 1.43
N ALA A 336 -1.22 24.35 0.84
CA ALA A 336 -0.84 25.71 1.25
C ALA A 336 -2.02 26.68 1.14
N ALA A 337 -2.78 26.61 0.05
CA ALA A 337 -3.95 27.47 -0.15
C ALA A 337 -5.04 27.25 0.92
N ASP A 338 -5.35 25.99 1.26
CA ASP A 338 -6.38 25.68 2.27
C ASP A 338 -5.94 26.04 3.70
N LEU A 339 -4.63 26.04 3.96
CA LEU A 339 -4.06 26.50 5.24
C LEU A 339 -3.95 28.03 5.35
N GLY A 340 -4.15 28.77 4.26
CA GLY A 340 -3.95 30.23 4.21
C GLY A 340 -2.50 30.66 4.00
N GLU A 341 -1.62 29.75 3.58
CA GLU A 341 -0.21 30.01 3.23
C GLU A 341 -0.09 30.51 1.78
N GLU A 342 -0.70 31.67 1.50
CA GLU A 342 -0.88 32.20 0.14
C GLU A 342 0.44 32.40 -0.65
N GLU A 343 1.51 32.83 0.03
CA GLU A 343 2.83 33.04 -0.60
C GLU A 343 3.45 31.71 -1.06
N ASP A 344 3.36 30.67 -0.23
CA ASP A 344 3.83 29.33 -0.57
C ASP A 344 2.99 28.75 -1.73
N ALA A 345 1.66 28.88 -1.67
CA ALA A 345 0.76 28.42 -2.72
C ALA A 345 1.10 29.06 -4.08
N ALA A 346 1.32 30.38 -4.10
CA ALA A 346 1.75 31.11 -5.29
C ALA A 346 3.14 30.66 -5.78
N THR A 347 4.08 30.47 -4.85
CA THR A 347 5.45 30.03 -5.15
C THR A 347 5.48 28.64 -5.79
N TYR A 348 4.81 27.66 -5.18
CA TYR A 348 4.76 26.29 -5.70
C TYR A 348 4.05 26.22 -7.05
N THR A 349 2.97 26.99 -7.23
CA THR A 349 2.28 27.11 -8.52
C THR A 349 3.20 27.65 -9.60
N ALA A 350 3.96 28.72 -9.32
CA ALA A 350 4.89 29.33 -10.27
C ALA A 350 6.07 28.41 -10.62
N ILE A 351 6.61 27.66 -9.64
CA ILE A 351 7.66 26.66 -9.88
C ILE A 351 7.10 25.54 -10.76
N ARG A 352 5.92 25.01 -10.42
CA ARG A 352 5.29 23.92 -11.18
C ARG A 352 5.07 24.31 -12.62
N GLN A 353 4.52 25.50 -12.88
CA GLN A 353 4.24 25.97 -14.24
C GLN A 353 5.51 25.99 -15.11
N ARG A 354 6.58 26.63 -14.62
CA ARG A 354 7.85 26.71 -15.35
C ARG A 354 8.48 25.33 -15.56
N ALA A 355 8.49 24.50 -14.52
CA ALA A 355 9.04 23.15 -14.60
C ALA A 355 8.23 22.26 -15.56
N HIS A 356 6.91 22.40 -15.59
CA HIS A 356 6.03 21.65 -16.49
C HIS A 356 6.27 22.02 -17.96
N GLU A 357 6.46 23.31 -18.26
CA GLU A 357 6.83 23.76 -19.61
C GLU A 357 8.14 23.10 -20.09
N THR A 358 9.21 23.17 -19.29
CA THR A 358 10.48 22.49 -19.59
C THR A 358 10.31 20.97 -19.68
N PHE A 359 9.49 20.38 -18.81
CA PHE A 359 9.20 18.94 -18.81
C PHE A 359 8.57 18.50 -20.12
N GLN A 360 7.57 19.23 -20.63
CA GLN A 360 6.97 18.94 -21.93
C GLN A 360 7.98 19.12 -23.06
N GLU A 361 8.72 20.23 -23.09
CA GLU A 361 9.70 20.53 -24.14
C GLU A 361 10.78 19.45 -24.26
N LYS A 362 11.33 19.00 -23.12
CA LYS A 362 12.52 18.13 -23.12
C LYS A 362 12.22 16.65 -23.10
N LEU A 363 11.12 16.24 -22.46
CA LEU A 363 10.87 14.82 -22.15
C LEU A 363 9.76 14.22 -23.01
N PHE A 364 8.82 15.02 -23.52
CA PHE A 364 7.85 14.51 -24.49
C PHE A 364 8.50 14.38 -25.87
N SER A 365 8.19 13.29 -26.58
CA SER A 365 8.63 13.07 -27.96
C SER A 365 7.42 13.15 -28.88
N ASP A 366 7.33 14.23 -29.67
CA ASP A 366 6.27 14.39 -30.68
C ASP A 366 6.32 13.28 -31.73
N GLU A 367 7.51 12.85 -32.15
CA GLU A 367 7.68 11.76 -33.11
C GLU A 367 7.07 10.44 -32.58
N LYS A 368 7.26 10.15 -31.29
CA LYS A 368 6.80 8.89 -30.67
C LYS A 368 5.44 9.00 -29.99
N GLN A 369 4.90 10.22 -29.84
CA GLN A 369 3.70 10.55 -29.08
C GLN A 369 3.72 10.01 -27.64
N ARG A 370 4.88 10.11 -26.97
CA ARG A 370 5.09 9.61 -25.60
C ARG A 370 6.36 10.19 -24.97
N TYR A 371 6.55 9.95 -23.68
CA TYR A 371 7.71 10.47 -22.94
C TYR A 371 8.94 9.56 -23.03
N ARG A 372 10.10 10.20 -23.11
CA ARG A 372 11.44 9.61 -22.96
C ARG A 372 11.69 9.29 -21.49
N ASP A 373 12.60 8.39 -21.18
CA ASP A 373 13.01 8.14 -19.79
C ASP A 373 13.79 9.31 -19.17
N GLY A 374 14.42 10.14 -20.00
CA GLY A 374 15.15 11.32 -19.56
C GLY A 374 15.70 12.12 -20.74
N THR A 375 16.35 13.25 -20.45
CA THR A 375 16.82 14.21 -21.46
C THR A 375 17.84 13.68 -22.45
N ASP A 376 18.65 12.68 -22.06
CA ASP A 376 19.81 12.20 -22.83
C ASP A 376 19.58 10.82 -23.47
N THR A 377 18.32 10.42 -23.65
CA THR A 377 17.98 9.09 -24.18
C THR A 377 16.75 9.12 -25.09
N ASP A 378 16.76 8.27 -26.11
CA ASP A 378 15.60 8.00 -26.95
C ASP A 378 14.71 6.86 -26.43
N HIS A 379 15.10 6.19 -25.33
CA HIS A 379 14.32 5.10 -24.75
C HIS A 379 13.02 5.62 -24.13
N THR A 380 11.94 4.82 -24.26
CA THR A 380 10.60 5.14 -23.77
C THR A 380 10.04 3.91 -23.05
N SER A 381 10.27 3.83 -21.74
CA SER A 381 9.66 2.83 -20.86
C SER A 381 8.17 3.08 -20.67
N LEU A 382 7.43 2.08 -20.20
CA LEU A 382 6.05 2.26 -19.72
C LEU A 382 5.99 3.37 -18.67
N HIS A 383 6.91 3.37 -17.70
CA HIS A 383 6.92 4.27 -16.52
C HIS A 383 7.06 5.74 -16.88
N ALA A 384 7.94 6.04 -17.85
CA ALA A 384 8.12 7.40 -18.33
C ALA A 384 6.82 8.01 -18.86
N SER A 385 5.89 7.20 -19.36
CA SER A 385 4.62 7.66 -19.90
C SER A 385 3.42 7.46 -18.97
N LEU A 386 3.42 6.42 -18.14
CA LEU A 386 2.32 6.14 -17.22
C LEU A 386 2.21 7.21 -16.12
N PHE A 387 3.32 7.61 -15.51
CA PHE A 387 3.30 8.57 -14.40
C PHE A 387 2.86 9.97 -14.84
N PRO A 388 3.36 10.54 -15.96
CA PRO A 388 2.84 11.81 -16.46
C PRO A 388 1.37 11.75 -16.84
N LEU A 389 0.84 10.61 -17.28
CA LEU A 389 -0.59 10.46 -17.55
C LEU A 389 -1.40 10.38 -16.24
N ALA A 390 -0.95 9.58 -15.27
CA ALA A 390 -1.58 9.42 -13.96
C ALA A 390 -1.58 10.71 -13.12
N PHE A 391 -0.62 11.60 -13.34
CA PHE A 391 -0.49 12.86 -12.61
C PHE A 391 -1.04 14.07 -13.36
N ASP A 392 -1.78 13.84 -14.45
CA ASP A 392 -2.37 14.88 -15.30
C ASP A 392 -1.33 15.91 -15.81
N LEU A 393 -0.15 15.41 -16.17
CA LEU A 393 0.93 16.21 -16.75
C LEU A 393 0.92 16.15 -18.28
N THR A 394 0.21 15.19 -18.87
CA THR A 394 0.15 15.03 -20.32
C THR A 394 -0.86 15.98 -20.93
N GLN A 395 -0.51 16.68 -22.02
CA GLN A 395 -1.47 17.54 -22.73
C GLN A 395 -2.60 16.70 -23.35
N GLU A 396 -3.83 17.23 -23.32
CA GLU A 396 -5.05 16.51 -23.74
C GLU A 396 -4.96 15.92 -25.15
N ALA A 397 -4.33 16.65 -26.08
CA ALA A 397 -4.12 16.20 -27.46
C ALA A 397 -3.36 14.86 -27.57
N HIS A 398 -2.56 14.52 -26.56
CA HIS A 398 -1.74 13.30 -26.53
C HIS A 398 -2.34 12.19 -25.66
N HIS A 399 -3.44 12.41 -24.94
CA HIS A 399 -4.04 11.38 -24.07
C HIS A 399 -4.40 10.12 -24.85
N ARG A 400 -5.17 10.25 -25.94
CA ARG A 400 -5.62 9.10 -26.74
C ARG A 400 -4.49 8.25 -27.33
N PRO A 401 -3.48 8.81 -28.03
CA PRO A 401 -2.37 8.00 -28.53
C PRO A 401 -1.55 7.38 -27.40
N LEU A 402 -1.35 8.09 -26.28
CA LEU A 402 -0.61 7.58 -25.14
C LEU A 402 -1.32 6.41 -24.46
N VAL A 403 -2.63 6.53 -24.21
CA VAL A 403 -3.47 5.45 -23.66
C VAL A 403 -3.46 4.23 -24.57
N ALA A 404 -3.57 4.42 -25.89
CA ALA A 404 -3.51 3.31 -26.85
C ALA A 404 -2.15 2.59 -26.80
N TRP A 405 -1.06 3.35 -26.72
CA TRP A 405 0.29 2.77 -26.58
C TRP A 405 0.46 2.04 -25.25
N LEU A 406 0.11 2.66 -24.13
CA LEU A 406 0.18 2.05 -22.80
C LEU A 406 -0.64 0.75 -22.75
N SER A 407 -1.86 0.76 -23.28
CA SER A 407 -2.73 -0.42 -23.33
C SER A 407 -2.13 -1.57 -24.15
N SER A 408 -1.38 -1.24 -25.21
CA SER A 408 -0.71 -2.26 -26.04
C SER A 408 0.44 -2.98 -25.33
N ARG A 409 0.96 -2.43 -24.23
CA ARG A 409 2.09 -3.00 -23.47
C ARG A 409 1.66 -4.04 -22.43
N GLY A 410 0.38 -4.10 -22.09
CA GLY A 410 -0.10 -4.89 -20.96
C GLY A 410 0.42 -4.38 -19.61
N MET A 411 0.37 -5.22 -18.58
CA MET A 411 0.89 -4.91 -17.24
C MET A 411 2.43 -4.98 -17.18
N ALA A 412 3.12 -4.14 -17.95
CA ALA A 412 4.59 -4.12 -18.04
C ALA A 412 5.25 -3.30 -16.91
N CYS A 413 4.72 -3.45 -15.69
CA CYS A 413 5.21 -2.81 -14.47
C CYS A 413 4.94 -3.71 -13.27
N SER A 414 5.51 -3.38 -12.11
CA SER A 414 5.28 -4.11 -10.87
C SER A 414 3.89 -3.88 -10.30
N VAL A 415 3.57 -4.60 -9.22
CA VAL A 415 2.38 -4.38 -8.40
C VAL A 415 2.31 -2.97 -7.80
N TYR A 416 3.46 -2.34 -7.50
CA TYR A 416 3.52 -0.96 -6.98
C TYR A 416 3.07 0.04 -8.05
N ALA A 417 3.69 0.00 -9.23
CA ALA A 417 3.36 0.92 -10.32
C ALA A 417 1.97 0.66 -10.93
N ALA A 418 1.39 -0.53 -10.72
CA ALA A 418 0.08 -0.90 -11.22
C ALA A 418 -1.06 -0.04 -10.64
N GLN A 419 -0.94 0.48 -9.42
CA GLN A 419 -1.88 1.48 -8.87
C GLN A 419 -2.04 2.64 -9.87
N TYR A 420 -0.92 3.30 -10.17
CA TYR A 420 -0.87 4.50 -11.01
C TYR A 420 -1.22 4.20 -12.46
N PHE A 421 -0.78 3.05 -12.97
CA PHE A 421 -1.08 2.66 -14.34
C PHE A 421 -2.58 2.44 -14.55
N LEU A 422 -3.25 1.72 -13.63
CA LEU A 422 -4.68 1.46 -13.76
C LEU A 422 -5.51 2.72 -13.51
N GLU A 423 -5.10 3.57 -12.57
CA GLU A 423 -5.69 4.90 -12.34
C GLU A 423 -5.65 5.73 -13.63
N ALA A 424 -4.49 5.83 -14.29
CA ALA A 424 -4.37 6.51 -15.58
C ALA A 424 -5.31 5.91 -16.64
N LEU A 425 -5.45 4.59 -16.72
CA LEU A 425 -6.38 3.98 -17.67
C LEU A 425 -7.85 4.29 -17.34
N PHE A 426 -8.23 4.30 -16.06
CA PHE A 426 -9.60 4.61 -15.65
C PHE A 426 -9.96 6.08 -15.91
N GLU A 427 -9.06 7.00 -15.60
CA GLU A 427 -9.26 8.44 -15.77
C GLU A 427 -9.33 8.84 -17.26
N HIS A 428 -8.55 8.16 -18.10
CA HIS A 428 -8.44 8.48 -19.53
C HIS A 428 -9.24 7.56 -20.45
N GLY A 429 -10.40 7.08 -19.98
CA GLY A 429 -11.42 6.42 -20.81
C GLY A 429 -11.13 4.97 -21.20
N ALA A 430 -10.15 4.31 -20.59
CA ALA A 430 -9.76 2.92 -20.85
C ALA A 430 -10.17 1.94 -19.74
N ALA A 431 -11.30 2.20 -19.07
CA ALA A 431 -11.81 1.37 -17.95
C ALA A 431 -11.96 -0.13 -18.30
N ASN A 432 -12.47 -0.46 -19.49
CA ASN A 432 -12.56 -1.85 -19.96
C ASN A 432 -11.17 -2.54 -19.97
N HIS A 433 -10.14 -1.81 -20.39
CA HIS A 433 -8.78 -2.35 -20.45
C HIS A 433 -8.17 -2.49 -19.05
N ALA A 434 -8.39 -1.51 -18.17
CA ALA A 434 -7.95 -1.58 -16.77
C ALA A 434 -8.50 -2.85 -16.08
N VAL A 435 -9.81 -3.12 -16.21
CA VAL A 435 -10.43 -4.35 -15.68
C VAL A 435 -9.87 -5.60 -16.35
N ALA A 436 -9.69 -5.59 -17.68
CA ALA A 436 -9.12 -6.73 -18.39
C ALA A 436 -7.68 -7.06 -17.95
N LEU A 437 -6.88 -6.06 -17.55
CA LEU A 437 -5.55 -6.29 -16.98
C LEU A 437 -5.64 -6.92 -15.60
N MET A 438 -6.59 -6.50 -14.76
CA MET A 438 -6.79 -7.10 -13.43
C MET A 438 -7.14 -8.59 -13.51
N THR A 439 -7.96 -8.97 -14.50
CA THR A 439 -8.45 -10.34 -14.70
C THR A 439 -7.70 -11.13 -15.78
N ALA A 440 -6.58 -10.60 -16.27
CA ALA A 440 -5.78 -11.24 -17.32
C ALA A 440 -5.32 -12.65 -16.88
N PRO A 441 -5.21 -13.62 -17.82
CA PRO A 441 -4.78 -14.98 -17.48
C PRO A 441 -3.27 -15.10 -17.23
N GLY A 442 -2.49 -14.03 -17.45
CA GLY A 442 -1.06 -14.01 -17.23
C GLY A 442 -0.67 -13.81 -15.77
N ASP A 443 0.59 -14.05 -15.45
CA ASP A 443 1.15 -13.98 -14.10
C ASP A 443 1.35 -12.55 -13.56
N ARG A 444 1.18 -11.52 -14.39
CA ARG A 444 1.06 -10.12 -13.94
C ARG A 444 -0.39 -9.68 -13.82
N SER A 445 -1.14 -10.34 -12.94
CA SER A 445 -2.55 -10.03 -12.69
C SER A 445 -2.96 -10.40 -11.26
N TRP A 446 -4.02 -9.77 -10.76
CA TRP A 446 -4.62 -10.19 -9.49
C TRP A 446 -5.38 -11.50 -9.62
N ARG A 447 -5.91 -11.82 -10.81
CA ARG A 447 -6.46 -13.15 -11.09
C ARG A 447 -5.42 -14.24 -10.84
N HIS A 448 -4.15 -14.03 -11.22
CA HIS A 448 -3.08 -14.98 -10.94
C HIS A 448 -2.86 -15.19 -9.44
N MET A 449 -2.82 -14.10 -8.64
CA MET A 449 -2.72 -14.20 -7.18
C MET A 449 -3.89 -15.01 -6.59
N VAL A 450 -5.11 -14.68 -6.99
CA VAL A 450 -6.34 -15.36 -6.53
C VAL A 450 -6.35 -16.84 -6.94
N ALA A 451 -5.98 -17.15 -8.19
CA ALA A 451 -5.93 -18.52 -8.71
C ALA A 451 -4.82 -19.37 -8.07
N SER A 452 -3.73 -18.72 -7.65
CA SER A 452 -2.62 -19.34 -6.92
C SER A 452 -2.94 -19.59 -5.44
N GLY A 453 -4.11 -19.16 -4.96
CA GLY A 453 -4.55 -19.35 -3.58
C GLY A 453 -3.97 -18.33 -2.60
N ALA A 454 -3.51 -17.18 -3.08
CA ALA A 454 -3.09 -16.07 -2.22
C ALA A 454 -4.27 -15.63 -1.33
N THR A 455 -3.98 -15.39 -0.06
CA THR A 455 -4.96 -14.85 0.90
C THR A 455 -4.58 -13.48 1.41
N ILE A 456 -3.34 -13.05 1.20
CA ILE A 456 -2.90 -11.65 1.29
C ILE A 456 -2.16 -11.38 -0.03
N THR A 457 -2.20 -10.14 -0.51
CA THR A 457 -1.47 -9.72 -1.71
C THR A 457 0.03 -9.90 -1.56
N TRP A 458 0.70 -10.12 -2.68
CA TRP A 458 2.14 -10.39 -2.72
C TRP A 458 2.97 -9.13 -2.95
N GLU A 459 4.26 -9.19 -2.60
CA GLU A 459 5.22 -8.12 -2.86
C GLU A 459 5.53 -7.97 -4.36
N ALA A 460 5.48 -9.05 -5.13
CA ALA A 460 5.63 -9.03 -6.58
C ALA A 460 4.54 -9.87 -7.25
N TRP A 461 4.43 -9.76 -8.57
CA TRP A 461 3.42 -10.51 -9.34
C TRP A 461 3.53 -12.02 -9.20
N ASP A 462 4.76 -12.54 -9.10
CA ASP A 462 5.07 -13.96 -9.00
C ASP A 462 6.51 -14.15 -8.50
N HIS A 463 6.81 -15.32 -7.95
CA HIS A 463 8.13 -15.65 -7.42
C HIS A 463 9.24 -15.52 -8.48
N LYS A 464 8.91 -15.79 -9.75
CA LYS A 464 9.88 -15.65 -10.85
C LYS A 464 10.39 -14.21 -11.05
N TYR A 465 9.61 -13.20 -10.64
CA TYR A 465 9.99 -11.78 -10.76
C TYR A 465 10.82 -11.30 -9.57
N LYS A 466 10.61 -11.92 -8.40
CA LYS A 466 11.34 -11.61 -7.17
C LYS A 466 11.43 -12.86 -6.28
N LEU A 467 12.59 -13.52 -6.31
CA LEU A 467 12.83 -14.79 -5.60
C LEU A 467 12.77 -14.66 -4.07
N ASN A 468 12.88 -13.46 -3.52
CA ASN A 468 12.76 -13.21 -2.09
C ASN A 468 11.51 -12.39 -1.77
N GLN A 469 10.42 -12.58 -2.51
CA GLN A 469 9.18 -11.86 -2.27
C GLN A 469 8.43 -12.32 -1.02
N ASP A 470 7.77 -11.38 -0.36
CA ASP A 470 6.81 -11.69 0.71
C ASP A 470 5.41 -11.95 0.15
N TRP A 471 4.66 -12.82 0.84
CA TRP A 471 3.26 -13.16 0.50
C TRP A 471 2.24 -12.45 1.39
N ASN A 472 2.67 -11.40 2.07
CA ASN A 472 1.89 -10.65 3.05
C ASN A 472 2.13 -9.13 2.92
N HIS A 473 2.06 -8.63 1.69
CA HIS A 473 2.50 -7.27 1.33
C HIS A 473 1.32 -6.39 0.88
N ALA A 474 1.07 -5.30 1.61
CA ALA A 474 -0.15 -4.49 1.44
C ALA A 474 -0.17 -3.67 0.15
N TRP A 475 0.99 -3.30 -0.40
CA TRP A 475 1.06 -2.47 -1.61
C TRP A 475 0.43 -3.11 -2.85
N GLY A 476 0.19 -4.42 -2.81
CA GLY A 476 -0.44 -5.18 -3.88
C GLY A 476 -1.96 -5.07 -3.84
N ALA A 477 -2.53 -4.37 -2.85
CA ALA A 477 -3.96 -4.28 -2.63
C ALA A 477 -4.64 -3.10 -3.36
N ALA A 478 -4.01 -2.53 -4.39
CA ALA A 478 -4.57 -1.45 -5.20
C ALA A 478 -6.06 -1.62 -5.60
N PRO A 479 -6.57 -2.82 -5.99
CA PRO A 479 -7.98 -2.99 -6.31
C PRO A 479 -8.96 -2.63 -5.18
N ALA A 480 -8.51 -2.63 -3.91
CA ALA A 480 -9.33 -2.21 -2.78
C ALA A 480 -9.76 -0.74 -2.85
N ASN A 481 -8.94 0.15 -3.42
CA ASN A 481 -9.35 1.54 -3.69
C ASN A 481 -9.84 1.74 -5.12
N LEU A 482 -9.21 1.10 -6.12
CA LEU A 482 -9.53 1.36 -7.53
C LEU A 482 -10.97 0.94 -7.90
N LEU A 483 -11.45 -0.21 -7.40
CA LEU A 483 -12.79 -0.69 -7.74
C LEU A 483 -13.90 0.20 -7.13
N PRO A 484 -13.85 0.59 -5.85
CA PRO A 484 -14.75 1.61 -5.32
C PRO A 484 -14.65 2.97 -6.03
N ARG A 485 -13.43 3.44 -6.33
CA ARG A 485 -13.22 4.76 -6.95
C ARG A 485 -13.73 4.85 -8.37
N PHE A 486 -13.53 3.81 -9.16
CA PHE A 486 -13.79 3.86 -10.59
C PHE A 486 -14.99 3.00 -11.02
N ILE A 487 -15.16 1.80 -10.48
CA ILE A 487 -16.31 0.94 -10.85
C ILE A 487 -17.58 1.39 -10.13
N LEU A 488 -17.55 1.59 -8.80
CA LEU A 488 -18.65 2.28 -8.12
C LEU A 488 -18.67 3.77 -8.45
N GLY A 489 -17.50 4.35 -8.75
CA GLY A 489 -17.37 5.73 -9.22
C GLY A 489 -17.34 6.77 -8.11
N VAL A 490 -17.00 6.39 -6.88
CA VAL A 490 -17.13 7.27 -5.71
C VAL A 490 -15.77 7.84 -5.32
N SER A 491 -15.65 9.17 -5.29
CA SER A 491 -14.42 9.84 -4.84
C SER A 491 -14.74 11.18 -4.15
N PRO A 492 -13.87 11.67 -3.23
CA PRO A 492 -14.04 13.01 -2.69
C PRO A 492 -13.78 14.04 -3.80
N ALA A 493 -14.68 15.03 -3.92
CA ALA A 493 -14.54 16.16 -4.84
C ALA A 493 -14.16 17.46 -4.13
N ALA A 494 -14.28 17.48 -2.81
CA ALA A 494 -13.77 18.51 -1.92
C ALA A 494 -13.29 17.87 -0.60
N PRO A 495 -12.41 18.54 0.16
CA PRO A 495 -11.88 18.03 1.41
C PRO A 495 -12.96 17.59 2.40
N GLY A 496 -12.69 16.49 3.12
CA GLY A 496 -13.59 15.94 4.13
C GLY A 496 -14.92 15.42 3.58
N TRP A 497 -14.96 15.04 2.30
CA TRP A 497 -16.17 14.61 1.60
C TRP A 497 -17.30 15.64 1.65
N MET A 498 -16.96 16.94 1.72
CA MET A 498 -17.95 18.01 1.68
C MET A 498 -18.75 18.01 0.37
N THR A 499 -18.09 17.61 -0.72
CA THR A 499 -18.73 17.17 -1.96
C THR A 499 -18.12 15.85 -2.40
N ALA A 500 -18.93 15.00 -3.02
CA ALA A 500 -18.52 13.73 -3.59
C ALA A 500 -18.76 13.75 -5.10
N ASN A 501 -17.85 13.16 -5.85
CA ASN A 501 -18.06 12.82 -7.25
C ASN A 501 -18.60 11.39 -7.33
N ILE A 502 -19.66 11.20 -8.13
CA ILE A 502 -20.28 9.91 -8.42
C ILE A 502 -20.25 9.70 -9.93
N SER A 503 -19.24 8.98 -10.42
CA SER A 503 -19.00 8.75 -11.84
C SER A 503 -18.67 7.26 -12.11
N PRO A 504 -19.67 6.36 -12.05
CA PRO A 504 -19.44 4.93 -12.25
C PRO A 504 -18.84 4.62 -13.63
N ARG A 505 -17.95 3.63 -13.69
CA ARG A 505 -17.39 3.08 -14.93
C ARG A 505 -17.85 1.64 -15.08
N GLU A 506 -18.63 1.38 -16.12
CA GLU A 506 -19.19 0.03 -16.34
C GLU A 506 -18.11 -1.01 -16.63
N ALA A 507 -17.06 -0.65 -17.35
CA ALA A 507 -15.92 -1.51 -17.64
C ALA A 507 -16.27 -2.90 -18.22
N GLY A 508 -17.42 -3.04 -18.91
CA GLY A 508 -17.93 -4.32 -19.43
C GLY A 508 -18.80 -5.12 -18.45
N LEU A 509 -19.08 -4.60 -17.26
CA LEU A 509 -19.94 -5.20 -16.24
C LEU A 509 -21.41 -4.84 -16.46
N SER A 510 -22.32 -5.73 -16.09
CA SER A 510 -23.77 -5.50 -16.17
C SER A 510 -24.34 -4.86 -14.91
N PHE A 511 -23.66 -4.99 -13.76
CA PHE A 511 -23.97 -4.25 -12.54
C PHE A 511 -22.74 -4.14 -11.66
N ALA A 512 -22.73 -3.13 -10.79
CA ALA A 512 -21.94 -3.13 -9.59
C ALA A 512 -22.66 -2.38 -8.47
N ARG A 513 -22.47 -2.86 -7.24
CA ARG A 513 -23.02 -2.25 -6.03
C ARG A 513 -22.03 -2.33 -4.89
N GLY A 514 -22.14 -1.42 -3.94
CA GLY A 514 -21.23 -1.39 -2.82
C GLY A 514 -21.46 -0.24 -1.86
N LYS A 515 -20.57 -0.20 -0.87
CA LYS A 515 -20.57 0.75 0.24
C LYS A 515 -19.18 1.35 0.35
N VAL A 516 -19.09 2.67 0.29
CA VAL A 516 -17.84 3.42 0.46
C VAL A 516 -17.87 4.18 1.79
N PRO A 517 -16.97 3.89 2.74
CA PRO A 517 -16.91 4.59 4.02
C PRO A 517 -16.38 6.02 3.82
N THR A 518 -17.04 7.01 4.43
CA THR A 518 -16.56 8.41 4.46
C THR A 518 -16.68 8.99 5.87
N ALA A 519 -16.03 10.13 6.11
CA ALA A 519 -16.14 10.87 7.37
C ALA A 519 -17.55 11.43 7.65
N LYS A 520 -18.43 11.47 6.64
CA LYS A 520 -19.82 11.98 6.74
C LYS A 520 -20.88 10.87 6.78
N GLY A 521 -20.47 9.61 6.81
CA GLY A 521 -21.35 8.44 6.63
C GLY A 521 -20.95 7.64 5.39
N ALA A 522 -21.54 6.46 5.21
CA ALA A 522 -21.24 5.68 4.01
C ALA A 522 -22.02 6.22 2.81
N ILE A 523 -21.43 6.12 1.61
CA ILE A 523 -22.15 6.31 0.35
C ILE A 523 -22.47 4.92 -0.19
N LEU A 524 -23.75 4.62 -0.39
CA LEU A 524 -24.22 3.38 -1.01
C LEU A 524 -24.44 3.61 -2.50
N VAL A 525 -23.93 2.70 -3.32
CA VAL A 525 -24.08 2.74 -4.78
C VAL A 525 -24.65 1.41 -5.23
N ASP A 526 -25.67 1.45 -6.09
CA ASP A 526 -26.14 0.30 -6.87
C ASP A 526 -26.44 0.79 -8.29
N TRP A 527 -25.62 0.38 -9.26
CA TRP A 527 -25.89 0.67 -10.66
C TRP A 527 -26.05 -0.61 -11.49
N ARG A 528 -26.90 -0.52 -12.51
CA ARG A 528 -27.22 -1.61 -13.45
C ARG A 528 -27.25 -1.13 -14.88
N ARG A 529 -26.84 -2.00 -15.80
CA ARG A 529 -26.95 -1.85 -17.26
C ARG A 529 -27.85 -2.96 -17.83
N GLU A 530 -29.12 -2.62 -18.01
CA GLU A 530 -30.16 -3.50 -18.57
C GLU A 530 -30.91 -2.75 -19.69
N GLY A 531 -30.27 -2.55 -20.83
CA GLY A 531 -30.77 -1.70 -21.93
C GLY A 531 -30.64 -0.20 -21.65
N SER A 532 -30.90 0.26 -20.43
CA SER A 532 -30.58 1.59 -19.90
C SER A 532 -29.59 1.53 -18.74
N PHE A 533 -28.96 2.65 -18.40
CA PHE A 533 -28.18 2.81 -17.17
C PHE A 533 -29.11 3.27 -16.05
N THR A 534 -29.07 2.59 -14.91
CA THR A 534 -29.79 3.00 -13.70
C THR A 534 -28.81 3.06 -12.55
N LEU A 535 -28.88 4.12 -11.75
CA LEU A 535 -28.03 4.34 -10.58
C LEU A 535 -28.92 4.72 -9.40
N ALA A 536 -28.82 3.99 -8.30
CA ALA A 536 -29.39 4.30 -7.00
C ALA A 536 -28.27 4.71 -6.03
N LEU A 537 -28.56 5.74 -5.22
CA LEU A 537 -27.66 6.30 -4.22
C LEU A 537 -28.41 6.46 -2.89
N GLU A 538 -27.75 6.11 -1.79
CA GLU A 538 -28.23 6.34 -0.41
C GLU A 538 -27.10 6.88 0.47
#